data_AF-A0A6M0BCL6-F1
#
_entry.id   AF-A0A6M0BCL6-F1
#
_cell.length_a   1.000
_cell.length_b   1.000
_cell.length_c   1.000
_cell.angle_alpha   90.00
_cell.angle_beta   90.00
_cell.angle_gamma   90.00
#
_symmetry.space_group_name_H-M   'P 1'
#
loop_
_entity.id
_entity.type
_entity.pdbx_description
1 polymer ?
#
loop_
_entity_poly.entity_id
_entity_poly.type
_entity_poly.pdbx_seq_one_letter_code
_entity_poly.pdbx_strand_id
1 'polypeptide(L)'
;RAFPELESNQRLQKITELFDSPKTLELLCLVSGGHIRNLLRFLYDCIRQEKKLPLSSETLKKVIQKKRDQMVLAIEPNEWELLRQVVRSKKVTGDDGYKILIRSMFVYEYSDTKGSWFDINPILEGAEELNS
;
A
#
# COMPACT_ATOMS: atom_id res chain seq x y z
N ARG A 1 -17.68 -13.82 -4.78
CA ARG A 1 -16.98 -13.02 -5.81
C ARG A 1 -17.97 -12.03 -6.40
N ALA A 2 -17.59 -10.79 -6.72
CA ALA A 2 -18.45 -9.90 -7.48
C ALA A 2 -18.64 -10.47 -8.89
N PHE A 3 -19.88 -10.47 -9.40
CA PHE A 3 -20.25 -11.00 -10.72
C PHE A 3 -19.76 -12.44 -10.99
N PRO A 4 -20.18 -13.42 -10.18
CA PRO A 4 -19.70 -14.80 -10.28
C PRO A 4 -20.01 -15.43 -11.64
N GLU A 5 -21.12 -15.04 -12.27
CA GLU A 5 -21.61 -15.58 -13.54
C GLU A 5 -20.91 -15.02 -14.79
N LEU A 6 -20.03 -14.02 -14.64
CA LEU A 6 -19.36 -13.38 -15.77
C LEU A 6 -17.97 -13.96 -16.03
N GLU A 7 -17.55 -13.97 -17.30
CA GLU A 7 -16.18 -14.27 -17.71
C GLU A 7 -15.20 -13.17 -17.28
N SER A 8 -13.90 -13.51 -17.15
CA SER A 8 -12.89 -12.60 -16.60
C SER A 8 -12.79 -11.24 -17.32
N ASN A 9 -12.89 -11.24 -18.65
CA ASN A 9 -12.90 -10.02 -19.48
C ASN A 9 -14.15 -9.14 -19.24
N GLN A 10 -15.30 -9.77 -19.04
CA GLN A 10 -16.57 -9.08 -18.75
C GLN A 10 -16.56 -8.47 -17.34
N ARG A 11 -15.91 -9.13 -16.37
CA ARG A 11 -15.77 -8.58 -15.01
C ARG A 11 -14.94 -7.29 -14.97
N LEU A 12 -13.90 -7.17 -15.80
CA LEU A 12 -13.09 -5.95 -15.88
C LEU A 12 -13.91 -4.75 -16.39
N GLN A 13 -14.88 -4.98 -17.28
CA GLN A 13 -15.80 -3.94 -17.74
C GLN A 13 -16.75 -3.45 -16.64
N LYS A 14 -16.85 -4.18 -15.52
CA LYS A 14 -17.72 -3.88 -14.38
C LYS A 14 -17.00 -3.18 -13.23
N ILE A 15 -15.73 -2.79 -13.41
CA ILE A 15 -14.96 -2.07 -12.37
C ILE A 15 -15.68 -0.81 -11.90
N THR A 16 -16.33 -0.08 -12.81
CA THR A 16 -17.05 1.16 -12.48
C THR A 16 -18.32 0.95 -11.65
N GLU A 17 -18.78 -0.29 -11.49
CA GLU A 17 -19.86 -0.64 -10.56
C GLU A 17 -19.34 -0.81 -9.12
N LEU A 18 -18.03 -1.02 -8.95
CA LEU A 18 -17.37 -1.20 -7.64
C LEU A 18 -16.55 0.00 -7.22
N PHE A 19 -15.98 0.74 -8.16
CA PHE A 19 -15.12 1.91 -7.94
C PHE A 19 -15.58 3.06 -8.83
N ASP A 20 -15.48 4.30 -8.35
CA ASP A 20 -15.91 5.49 -9.11
C ASP A 20 -15.16 5.64 -10.45
N SER A 21 -13.95 5.09 -10.52
CA SER A 21 -13.10 5.07 -11.69
C SER A 21 -12.09 3.91 -11.60
N PRO A 22 -11.56 3.43 -12.74
CA PRO A 22 -10.44 2.48 -12.73
C PRO A 22 -9.21 2.98 -11.96
N LYS A 23 -8.99 4.29 -11.92
CA LYS A 23 -7.88 4.92 -11.19
C LYS A 23 -7.96 4.71 -9.68
N THR A 24 -9.17 4.59 -9.12
CA THR A 24 -9.35 4.31 -7.69
C THR A 24 -8.92 2.89 -7.34
N LEU A 25 -9.21 1.92 -8.21
CA LEU A 25 -8.69 0.56 -8.07
C LEU A 25 -7.17 0.53 -8.24
N GLU A 26 -6.64 1.25 -9.23
CA GLU A 26 -5.19 1.37 -9.45
C GLU A 26 -4.47 1.93 -8.21
N LEU A 27 -4.97 3.03 -7.64
CA LEU A 27 -4.44 3.61 -6.40
C LEU A 27 -4.47 2.62 -5.23
N LEU A 28 -5.57 1.86 -5.07
CA LEU A 28 -5.70 0.83 -4.04
C LEU A 28 -4.62 -0.27 -4.21
N CYS A 29 -4.38 -0.69 -5.44
CA CYS A 29 -3.34 -1.67 -5.76
C CYS A 29 -1.94 -1.10 -5.46
N LEU A 30 -1.64 0.11 -5.94
CA LEU A 30 -0.35 0.77 -5.75
C LEU A 30 -0.01 0.96 -4.27
N VAL A 31 -0.93 1.54 -3.49
CA VAL A 31 -0.68 1.82 -2.06
C VAL A 31 -0.56 0.55 -1.22
N SER A 32 -1.07 -0.58 -1.71
CA SER A 32 -0.89 -1.88 -1.05
C SER A 32 0.53 -2.42 -1.16
N GLY A 33 1.34 -1.93 -2.10
CA GLY A 33 2.67 -2.46 -2.40
C GLY A 33 2.66 -3.93 -2.87
N GLY A 34 1.54 -4.40 -3.41
CA GLY A 34 1.35 -5.81 -3.75
C GLY A 34 1.02 -6.73 -2.55
N HIS A 35 0.92 -6.19 -1.34
CA HIS A 35 0.56 -6.97 -0.16
C HIS A 35 -0.96 -7.19 -0.08
N ILE A 36 -1.40 -8.40 -0.45
CA ILE A 36 -2.83 -8.77 -0.50
C ILE A 36 -3.57 -8.51 0.82
N ARG A 37 -2.91 -8.70 1.96
CA ARG A 37 -3.49 -8.42 3.28
C ARG A 37 -3.83 -6.93 3.44
N ASN A 38 -2.93 -6.05 3.00
CA ASN A 38 -3.15 -4.61 3.08
C ASN A 38 -4.20 -4.15 2.06
N LEU A 39 -4.17 -4.70 0.85
CA LEU A 39 -5.21 -4.46 -0.17
C LEU A 39 -6.61 -4.78 0.39
N LEU A 40 -6.78 -5.97 0.97
CA LEU A 40 -8.07 -6.38 1.55
C LEU A 40 -8.47 -5.51 2.74
N ARG A 41 -7.50 -5.10 3.58
CA ARG A 41 -7.76 -4.19 4.70
C ARG A 41 -8.24 -2.82 4.22
N PHE A 42 -7.55 -2.20 3.26
CA PHE A 42 -7.96 -0.92 2.69
C PHE A 42 -9.33 -1.00 2.03
N LEU A 43 -9.59 -2.06 1.26
CA LEU A 43 -10.88 -2.29 0.64
C LEU A 43 -11.99 -2.41 1.70
N TYR A 44 -11.75 -3.20 2.75
CA TYR A 44 -12.71 -3.36 3.85
C TYR A 44 -12.99 -2.04 4.58
N ASP A 45 -11.94 -1.26 4.87
CA ASP A 45 -12.09 0.04 5.53
C ASP A 45 -12.88 1.03 4.66
N CYS A 46 -12.67 1.03 3.34
CA CYS A 46 -13.46 1.83 2.40
C CYS A 46 -14.94 1.42 2.42
N ILE A 47 -15.24 0.12 2.31
CA ILE A 47 -16.61 -0.41 2.34
C ILE A 47 -17.31 -0.04 3.65
N ARG A 48 -16.60 -0.18 4.78
CA ARG A 48 -17.14 0.13 6.11
C ARG A 48 -17.44 1.62 6.27
N GLN A 49 -16.58 2.49 5.73
CA GLN A 49 -16.73 3.94 5.83
C GLN A 49 -17.81 4.48 4.88
N GLU A 50 -17.85 4.01 3.64
CA GLU A 50 -18.73 4.52 2.59
C GLU A 50 -20.11 3.84 2.59
N LYS A 51 -20.19 2.56 2.96
CA LYS A 51 -21.41 1.73 3.04
C LYS A 51 -22.23 1.66 1.75
N LYS A 52 -21.66 2.08 0.62
CA LYS A 52 -22.27 2.03 -0.71
C LYS A 52 -21.21 1.80 -1.77
N LEU A 53 -21.67 1.42 -2.95
CA LEU A 53 -20.87 1.34 -4.16
C LEU A 53 -21.41 2.35 -5.20
N PRO A 54 -20.57 2.80 -6.15
CA PRO A 54 -19.13 2.53 -6.24
C PRO A 54 -18.31 3.24 -5.15
N LEU A 55 -17.16 2.66 -4.77
CA LEU A 55 -16.22 3.25 -3.82
C LEU A 55 -15.55 4.49 -4.42
N SER A 56 -15.52 5.57 -3.65
CA SER A 56 -14.94 6.84 -4.10
C SER A 56 -13.44 6.94 -3.82
N SER A 57 -12.74 7.62 -4.73
CA SER A 57 -11.32 7.98 -4.55
C SER A 57 -11.10 8.79 -3.27
N GLU A 58 -12.06 9.64 -2.89
CA GLU A 58 -12.00 10.43 -1.66
C GLU A 58 -11.98 9.54 -0.41
N THR A 59 -12.86 8.54 -0.33
CA THR A 59 -12.87 7.59 0.79
C THR A 59 -11.55 6.83 0.88
N LEU A 60 -11.06 6.33 -0.26
CA LEU A 60 -9.77 5.63 -0.31
C LEU A 60 -8.62 6.52 0.18
N LYS A 61 -8.54 7.79 -0.25
CA LYS A 61 -7.53 8.74 0.21
C LYS A 61 -7.61 8.98 1.72
N LYS A 62 -8.80 9.07 2.31
CA LYS A 62 -8.98 9.21 3.77
C LYS A 62 -8.48 7.98 4.52
N VAL A 63 -8.79 6.78 4.03
CA VAL A 63 -8.29 5.51 4.60
C VAL A 63 -6.76 5.44 4.52
N ILE A 64 -6.18 5.79 3.38
CA ILE A 64 -4.73 5.85 3.16
C ILE A 64 -4.08 6.83 4.14
N GLN A 65 -4.59 8.07 4.23
CA GLN A 65 -4.04 9.09 5.10
C GLN A 65 -4.05 8.64 6.57
N LYS A 66 -5.19 8.15 7.05
CA LYS A 66 -5.30 7.65 8.42
C LYS A 66 -4.29 6.54 8.72
N LYS A 67 -4.08 5.63 7.76
CA LYS A 67 -3.12 4.54 7.95
C LYS A 67 -1.67 5.03 7.87
N ARG A 68 -1.36 6.03 7.03
CA ARG A 68 -0.06 6.70 6.98
C ARG A 68 0.24 7.36 8.32
N ASP A 69 -0.68 8.17 8.84
CA ASP A 69 -0.49 8.89 10.12
C ASP A 69 -0.18 7.91 11.27
N GLN A 70 -0.92 6.81 11.34
CA GLN A 70 -0.66 5.74 12.32
C GLN A 70 0.71 5.09 12.16
N MET A 71 1.21 4.99 10.92
CA MET A 71 2.49 4.38 10.63
C MET A 71 3.63 5.32 10.97
N VAL A 72 3.52 6.58 10.57
CA VAL A 72 4.48 7.65 10.88
C VAL A 72 4.69 7.77 12.38
N LEU A 73 3.62 7.78 13.17
CA LEU A 73 3.69 7.84 14.64
C LEU A 73 4.37 6.62 15.28
N ALA A 74 4.43 5.48 14.57
CA ALA A 74 5.03 4.25 15.08
C ALA A 74 6.51 4.08 14.67
N ILE A 75 7.04 4.96 13.81
CA ILE A 75 8.41 4.88 13.33
C ILE A 75 9.32 5.73 14.23
N GLU A 76 10.37 5.12 14.77
CA GLU A 76 11.38 5.78 15.59
C GLU A 76 12.39 6.60 14.74
N PRO A 77 13.05 7.63 15.31
CA PRO A 77 13.97 8.48 14.55
C PRO A 77 15.12 7.74 13.84
N ASN A 78 15.68 6.70 14.47
CA ASN A 78 16.70 5.83 13.88
C ASN A 78 16.12 4.95 12.75
N GLU A 79 14.87 4.51 12.85
CA GLU A 79 14.21 3.74 11.79
C GLU A 79 13.96 4.61 10.56
N TRP A 80 13.62 5.89 10.74
CA TRP A 80 13.53 6.85 9.63
C TRP A 80 14.85 7.00 8.86
N GLU A 81 15.98 6.98 9.56
CA GLU A 81 17.29 6.99 8.92
C GLU A 81 17.51 5.74 8.06
N LEU A 82 17.15 4.57 8.57
CA LEU A 82 17.22 3.34 7.78
C LEU A 82 16.28 3.37 6.57
N LEU A 83 15.06 3.91 6.71
CA LEU A 83 14.12 4.06 5.59
C LEU A 83 14.71 4.94 4.48
N ARG A 84 15.35 6.07 4.83
CA ARG A 84 16.05 6.92 3.86
C ARG A 84 17.20 6.18 3.16
N GLN A 85 17.93 5.33 3.88
CA GLN A 85 18.98 4.48 3.27
C GLN A 85 18.39 3.45 2.31
N VAL A 86 17.24 2.85 2.64
CA VAL A 86 16.53 1.91 1.74
C VAL A 86 16.08 2.61 0.46
N VAL A 87 15.48 3.81 0.56
CA VAL A 87 15.06 4.58 -0.62
C VAL A 87 16.23 4.81 -1.59
N ARG A 88 17.42 5.13 -1.07
CA ARG A 88 18.62 5.42 -1.89
C ARG A 88 19.29 4.16 -2.43
N SER A 89 19.43 3.12 -1.60
CA SER A 89 20.25 1.95 -1.94
C SER A 89 19.44 0.78 -2.51
N LYS A 90 18.12 0.78 -2.30
CA LYS A 90 17.20 -0.34 -2.54
C LYS A 90 17.62 -1.63 -1.84
N LYS A 91 18.34 -1.51 -0.72
CA LYS A 91 18.85 -2.60 0.09
C LYS A 91 18.52 -2.38 1.56
N VAL A 92 18.31 -3.48 2.27
CA VAL A 92 18.28 -3.51 3.74
C VAL A 92 19.56 -4.21 4.21
N THR A 93 20.35 -3.54 5.03
CA THR A 93 21.64 -4.05 5.51
C THR A 93 21.62 -4.26 7.02
N GLY A 94 22.21 -5.37 7.48
CA GLY A 94 22.27 -5.77 8.90
C GLY A 94 21.03 -6.55 9.36
N ASP A 95 21.25 -7.51 10.26
CA ASP A 95 20.20 -8.40 10.78
C ASP A 95 19.12 -7.65 11.56
N ASP A 96 19.48 -6.58 12.26
CA ASP A 96 18.55 -5.77 13.06
C ASP A 96 17.67 -4.89 12.16
N GLY A 97 18.23 -4.27 11.12
CA GLY A 97 17.46 -3.51 10.13
C GLY A 97 16.48 -4.39 9.35
N TYR A 98 16.89 -5.62 9.02
CA TYR A 98 16.03 -6.61 8.38
C TYR A 98 14.85 -6.99 9.28
N LYS A 99 15.10 -7.31 10.55
CA LYS A 99 14.03 -7.71 11.48
C LYS A 99 13.08 -6.56 11.79
N ILE A 100 13.58 -5.36 11.98
CA ILE A 100 12.77 -4.20 12.40
C ILE A 100 11.88 -3.71 11.24
N LEU A 101 12.46 -3.38 10.09
CA LEU A 101 11.72 -2.73 9.00
C LEU A 101 10.74 -3.67 8.28
N ILE A 102 11.11 -4.94 8.13
CA ILE A 102 10.28 -5.92 7.42
C ILE A 102 9.14 -6.42 8.30
N ARG A 103 9.40 -6.71 9.60
CA ARG A 103 8.31 -7.15 10.51
C ARG A 103 7.28 -6.06 10.75
N SER A 104 7.72 -4.80 10.83
CA SER A 104 6.83 -3.65 10.96
C SER A 104 6.10 -3.29 9.66
N MET A 105 6.44 -3.95 8.54
CA MET A 105 5.91 -3.65 7.19
C MET A 105 6.18 -2.21 6.74
N PHE A 106 7.29 -1.62 7.17
CA PHE A 106 7.73 -0.31 6.67
C PHE A 106 8.50 -0.42 5.36
N VAL A 107 9.05 -1.61 5.09
CA VAL A 107 9.78 -1.95 3.87
C VAL A 107 9.26 -3.29 3.34
N TYR A 108 9.19 -3.40 2.03
CA TYR A 108 8.83 -4.60 1.30
C TYR A 108 9.99 -5.07 0.44
N GLU A 109 10.11 -6.40 0.28
CA GLU A 109 10.97 -7.01 -0.72
C GLU A 109 10.18 -7.25 -1.99
N TYR A 110 10.71 -6.77 -3.10
CA TYR A 110 10.22 -7.04 -4.44
C TYR A 110 11.23 -7.91 -5.17
N SER A 111 10.77 -8.69 -6.14
CA SER A 111 11.66 -9.51 -6.96
C SER A 111 11.13 -9.66 -8.38
N ASP A 112 12.07 -9.81 -9.30
CA ASP A 112 11.82 -10.19 -10.68
C ASP A 112 12.90 -11.16 -11.16
N THR A 113 12.93 -11.42 -12.47
CA THR A 113 13.92 -12.31 -13.10
C THR A 113 15.39 -11.86 -12.94
N LYS A 114 15.65 -10.63 -12.51
CA LYS A 114 16.99 -10.03 -12.37
C LYS A 114 17.47 -9.98 -10.92
N GLY A 115 16.61 -10.26 -9.94
CA GLY A 115 16.95 -10.32 -8.53
C GLY A 115 15.86 -9.73 -7.63
N SER A 116 16.19 -9.55 -6.35
CA SER A 116 15.33 -8.86 -5.39
C SER A 116 15.89 -7.50 -4.98
N TRP A 117 14.99 -6.59 -4.61
CA TRP A 117 15.31 -5.28 -4.07
C TRP A 117 14.29 -4.92 -3.00
N PHE A 118 14.64 -3.93 -2.18
CA PHE A 118 13.76 -3.43 -1.14
C PHE A 118 13.25 -2.05 -1.49
N ASP A 119 11.99 -1.79 -1.17
CA ASP A 119 11.43 -0.44 -1.20
C ASP A 119 10.58 -0.18 0.02
N ILE A 120 10.41 1.10 0.34
CA ILE A 120 9.51 1.47 1.43
C ILE A 120 8.07 1.05 1.10
N ASN A 121 7.28 0.82 2.14
CA ASN A 121 5.86 0.64 2.00
C ASN A 121 5.27 1.87 1.28
N PRO A 122 4.61 1.72 0.12
CA PRO A 122 4.18 2.88 -0.69
C PRO A 122 3.27 3.86 0.05
N ILE A 123 2.63 3.43 1.13
CA ILE A 123 1.83 4.32 1.97
C ILE A 123 2.67 5.40 2.69
N LEU A 124 3.96 5.15 2.91
CA LEU A 124 4.91 6.10 3.48
C LEU A 124 5.44 7.07 2.42
N GLU A 125 5.20 6.84 1.13
CA GLU A 125 5.53 7.81 0.09
C GLU A 125 4.78 9.12 0.37
N GLY A 126 5.55 10.21 0.48
CA GLY A 126 5.06 11.54 0.84
C GLY A 126 5.10 11.87 2.34
N ALA A 127 5.61 10.99 3.21
CA ALA A 127 5.97 11.36 4.58
C ALA A 127 7.11 12.40 4.58
N GLU A 128 6.98 13.46 5.38
CA GLU A 128 7.93 14.58 5.40
C GLU A 128 9.31 14.14 5.91
N GLU A 129 9.33 13.16 6.81
CA GLU A 129 10.53 12.58 7.43
C GLU A 129 11.46 11.90 6.43
N LEU A 130 10.96 11.51 5.26
CA LEU A 130 11.78 10.95 4.17
C LEU A 130 12.61 12.01 3.45
N ASN A 131 12.21 13.29 3.54
CA ASN A 131 12.88 14.41 2.87
C ASN A 131 13.88 15.14 3.78
N SER A 132 13.96 14.75 5.05
CA SER A 132 14.86 15.33 6.06
C SER A 132 16.29 14.80 5.99
#